data_AF-A0A355I8H5-F1
#
_entry.id   AF-A0A355I8H5-F1
#
_cell.length_a   1.000
_cell.length_b   1.000
_cell.length_c   1.000
_cell.angle_alpha   90.00
_cell.angle_beta   90.00
_cell.angle_gamma   90.00
#
_symmetry.space_group_name_H-M   'P 1'
#
loop_
_entity.id
_entity.type
_entity.pdbx_description
1 polymer ?
#
loop_
_entity_poly.entity_id
_entity_poly.type
_entity_poly.pdbx_seq_one_letter_code
_entity_poly.pdbx_strand_id
1 'polypeptide(L)'
;ALDKALTRVNEHEAAKVMLDDYRKRQEALQKEIAAGKDVKEAMEDFQKLSQVVMVNPYLRDYVMAEMSLGAMVSEVYNVIGEAFRKITGSVADQTGDVEGVKDGASGAASEKDAN
;
A
#
# COMPACT_ATOMS: atom_id res chain seq x y z
N ALA A 1 -23.02 1.64 -4.61
CA ALA A 1 -22.97 1.17 -3.21
C ALA A 1 -22.45 2.27 -2.30
N LEU A 2 -21.29 2.86 -2.60
CA LEU A 2 -20.69 3.96 -1.83
C LEU A 2 -21.61 5.19 -1.67
N ASP A 3 -22.20 5.68 -2.77
CA ASP A 3 -23.13 6.82 -2.74
C ASP A 3 -24.28 6.62 -1.73
N LYS A 4 -24.93 5.46 -1.76
CA LYS A 4 -25.98 5.10 -0.79
C LYS A 4 -25.47 5.04 0.65
N ALA A 5 -24.26 4.53 0.88
CA ALA A 5 -23.66 4.47 2.20
C ALA A 5 -23.35 5.89 2.73
N LEU A 6 -22.88 6.78 1.85
CA LEU A 6 -22.65 8.19 2.18
C LEU A 6 -23.95 8.91 2.54
N THR A 7 -25.04 8.68 1.80
CA THR A 7 -26.36 9.22 2.16
C THR A 7 -26.77 8.81 3.56
N ARG A 8 -26.62 7.53 3.92
CA ARG A 8 -26.92 7.03 5.27
C ARG A 8 -26.05 7.69 6.34
N VAL A 9 -24.78 7.98 6.07
CA VAL A 9 -23.93 8.72 7.02
C VAL A 9 -24.45 10.15 7.22
N ASN A 10 -24.86 10.82 6.13
CA ASN A 10 -25.35 12.20 6.17
C ASN A 10 -26.69 12.37 6.89
N GLU A 11 -27.49 11.31 7.00
CA GLU A 11 -28.73 11.29 7.80
C GLU A 11 -28.45 11.29 9.31
N HIS A 12 -27.20 11.07 9.73
CA HIS A 12 -26.79 10.98 11.14
C HIS A 12 -25.66 11.98 11.46
N GLU A 13 -25.99 13.08 12.14
CA GLU A 13 -25.05 14.18 12.42
C GLU A 13 -23.77 13.71 13.13
N ALA A 14 -23.90 12.83 14.14
CA ALA A 14 -22.74 12.28 14.83
C ALA A 14 -21.83 11.44 13.92
N ALA A 15 -22.41 10.65 13.01
CA ALA A 15 -21.65 9.85 12.06
C ALA A 15 -20.90 10.76 11.07
N LYS A 16 -21.55 11.82 10.59
CA LYS A 16 -20.93 12.80 9.70
C LYS A 16 -19.69 13.47 10.34
N VAL A 17 -19.81 13.91 11.59
CA VAL A 17 -18.67 14.50 12.33
C VAL A 17 -17.52 13.51 12.47
N MET A 18 -17.82 12.24 12.79
CA MET A 18 -16.80 11.19 12.89
C MET A 18 -16.13 10.90 11.53
N LEU A 19 -16.89 10.90 10.44
CA LEU A 19 -16.35 10.68 9.10
C LEU A 19 -15.41 11.81 8.68
N ASP A 20 -15.76 13.04 8.98
CA ASP A 20 -14.94 14.20 8.64
C ASP A 20 -13.60 14.19 9.40
N ASP A 21 -13.60 13.83 10.69
CA ASP A 21 -12.35 13.66 11.46
C ASP A 21 -11.50 12.51 10.91
N TYR A 22 -12.15 11.38 10.60
CA TYR A 22 -11.48 10.22 10.00
C TYR A 22 -10.75 10.57 8.70
N ARG A 23 -11.43 11.22 7.75
CA ARG A 23 -10.85 11.63 6.47
C ARG A 23 -9.71 12.65 6.64
N LYS A 24 -9.89 13.66 7.50
CA LYS A 24 -8.84 14.66 7.77
C LYS A 24 -7.56 14.01 8.29
N ARG A 25 -7.68 13.06 9.23
CA ARG A 25 -6.53 12.34 9.78
C ARG A 25 -5.91 11.38 8.78
N GLN A 26 -6.71 10.72 7.95
CA GLN A 26 -6.23 9.90 6.84
C GLN A 26 -5.41 10.72 5.84
N GLU A 27 -5.91 11.88 5.42
CA GLU A 27 -5.21 12.77 4.49
C GLU A 27 -3.93 13.34 5.10
N ALA A 28 -3.95 13.74 6.38
CA ALA A 28 -2.77 14.21 7.08
C ALA A 28 -1.68 13.13 7.13
N LEU A 29 -2.05 11.90 7.49
CA LEU A 29 -1.14 10.75 7.51
C LEU A 29 -0.54 10.48 6.12
N GLN A 30 -1.36 10.49 5.06
CA GLN A 30 -0.90 10.31 3.69
C GLN A 30 0.09 11.41 3.25
N LYS A 31 -0.15 12.66 3.63
CA LYS A 31 0.77 13.77 3.35
C LYS A 31 2.11 13.60 4.06
N GLU A 32 2.11 13.13 5.30
CA GLU A 32 3.34 12.87 6.05
C GLU A 32 4.14 11.71 5.48
N ILE A 33 3.46 10.63 5.07
CA ILE A 33 4.08 9.50 4.35
C ILE A 33 4.70 9.99 3.04
N ALA A 34 3.96 10.77 2.24
CA ALA A 34 4.46 11.33 0.98
C ALA A 34 5.65 12.29 1.19
N ALA A 35 5.72 12.96 2.34
CA ALA A 35 6.84 13.80 2.73
C ALA A 35 8.04 13.01 3.29
N GLY A 36 7.94 11.68 3.41
CA GLY A 36 9.01 10.81 3.93
C GLY A 36 9.28 10.98 5.43
N LYS A 37 8.29 11.46 6.20
CA LYS A 37 8.43 11.62 7.66
C LYS A 37 8.28 10.27 8.37
N ASP A 38 8.82 10.18 9.60
CA ASP A 38 8.46 9.10 10.51
C ASP A 38 7.01 9.32 10.99
N VAL A 39 6.14 8.38 10.65
CA VAL A 39 4.70 8.44 10.92
C VAL A 39 4.25 7.38 11.91
N LYS A 40 5.16 6.72 12.64
CA LYS A 40 4.79 5.58 13.51
C LYS A 40 3.70 5.96 14.51
N GLU A 41 3.88 7.07 15.22
CA GLU A 41 2.90 7.57 16.22
C GLU A 41 1.58 7.98 15.55
N ALA A 42 1.65 8.75 14.47
CA ALA A 42 0.47 9.18 13.71
C ALA A 42 -0.33 7.98 13.16
N MET A 43 0.37 6.91 12.76
CA MET A 43 -0.24 5.68 12.27
C MET A 43 -0.89 4.88 13.40
N GLU A 44 -0.25 4.77 14.57
CA GLU A 44 -0.85 4.15 15.76
C GLU A 44 -2.12 4.89 16.20
N ASP A 45 -2.11 6.22 16.18
CA ASP A 45 -3.28 7.03 16.52
C ASP A 45 -4.40 6.91 15.49
N PHE A 46 -4.05 6.88 14.20
CA PHE A 46 -5.02 6.63 13.14
C PHE A 46 -5.64 5.22 13.25
N GLN A 47 -4.86 4.21 13.65
CA GLN A 47 -5.37 2.87 13.91
C GLN A 47 -6.41 2.85 15.04
N LYS A 48 -6.16 3.55 16.15
CA LYS A 48 -7.13 3.68 17.25
C LYS A 48 -8.42 4.36 16.78
N LEU A 49 -8.29 5.45 16.02
CA LEU A 49 -9.44 6.13 15.43
C LEU A 49 -10.24 5.19 14.52
N SER A 50 -9.55 4.46 13.65
CA SER A 50 -10.17 3.52 12.73
C SER A 50 -10.98 2.45 13.48
N GLN A 51 -10.45 1.92 14.59
CA GLN A 51 -11.19 0.97 15.44
C GLN A 51 -12.50 1.57 15.97
N VAL A 52 -12.49 2.82 16.44
CA VAL A 52 -13.69 3.50 16.93
C VAL A 52 -14.69 3.74 15.80
N VAL A 53 -14.22 4.18 14.64
CA VAL A 53 -15.05 4.42 13.45
C VAL A 53 -15.75 3.13 12.98
N MET A 54 -15.04 1.99 13.04
CA MET A 54 -15.58 0.69 12.61
C MET A 54 -16.69 0.14 13.51
N VAL A 55 -16.84 0.64 14.74
CA VAL A 55 -17.97 0.26 15.63
C VAL A 55 -19.28 0.87 15.14
N ASN A 56 -19.25 2.05 14.51
CA ASN A 56 -20.44 2.70 13.98
C ASN A 56 -20.87 2.01 12.66
N PRO A 57 -22.07 1.40 12.57
CA PRO A 57 -22.47 0.62 11.41
C PRO A 57 -22.57 1.47 10.13
N TYR A 58 -22.96 2.74 10.22
CA TYR A 58 -23.04 3.62 9.05
C TYR A 58 -21.67 3.93 8.48
N LEU A 59 -20.71 4.19 9.36
CA LEU A 59 -19.33 4.47 8.97
C LEU A 59 -18.62 3.22 8.47
N ARG A 60 -18.80 2.08 9.14
CA ARG A 60 -18.28 0.80 8.70
C ARG A 60 -18.77 0.47 7.28
N ASP A 61 -20.07 0.59 7.03
CA ASP A 61 -20.64 0.33 5.70
C ASP A 61 -20.07 1.30 4.65
N TYR A 62 -19.87 2.56 5.01
CA TYR A 62 -19.21 3.56 4.16
C TYR A 62 -17.75 3.18 3.85
N VAL A 63 -16.93 2.90 4.87
CA VAL A 63 -15.50 2.61 4.69
C VAL A 63 -15.32 1.31 3.90
N MET A 64 -16.12 0.29 4.14
CA MET A 64 -16.07 -0.95 3.35
C MET A 64 -16.44 -0.71 1.88
N ALA A 65 -17.45 0.13 1.61
CA ALA A 65 -17.81 0.51 0.25
C ALA A 65 -16.70 1.32 -0.44
N GLU A 66 -16.00 2.17 0.30
CA GLU A 66 -14.85 2.94 -0.18
C GLU A 66 -13.65 2.04 -0.50
N MET A 67 -13.33 1.07 0.38
CA MET A 67 -12.30 0.07 0.13
C MET A 67 -12.60 -0.78 -1.11
N SER A 68 -13.86 -1.19 -1.28
CA SER A 68 -14.31 -1.93 -2.47
C SER A 68 -14.14 -1.12 -3.75
N LEU A 69 -14.45 0.18 -3.72
CA LEU A 69 -14.20 1.08 -4.85
C LEU A 69 -12.69 1.20 -5.13
N GLY A 70 -11.88 1.36 -4.09
CA GLY A 70 -10.42 1.41 -4.23
C GLY A 70 -9.84 0.15 -4.89
N ALA A 71 -10.32 -1.03 -4.49
CA ALA A 71 -9.93 -2.30 -5.11
C ALA A 71 -10.30 -2.35 -6.60
N MET A 72 -11.52 -1.95 -6.95
CA MET A 72 -11.97 -1.87 -8.35
C MET A 72 -11.12 -0.90 -9.19
N VAL A 73 -10.81 0.28 -8.63
CA VAL A 73 -9.95 1.26 -9.31
C VAL A 73 -8.53 0.70 -9.50
N SER A 74 -7.99 0.02 -8.49
CA SER A 74 -6.68 -0.64 -8.60
C SER A 74 -6.69 -1.72 -9.69
N GLU A 75 -7.76 -2.50 -9.80
CA GLU A 75 -7.92 -3.50 -10.86
C GLU A 75 -7.94 -2.87 -12.25
N VAL A 76 -8.66 -1.74 -12.42
CA VAL A 76 -8.65 -0.97 -13.68
C VAL A 76 -7.23 -0.52 -14.04
N TYR A 77 -6.47 0.01 -13.07
CA TYR A 77 -5.08 0.39 -13.30
C TYR A 77 -4.19 -0.80 -13.67
N ASN A 78 -4.42 -1.98 -13.09
CA ASN A 78 -3.70 -3.19 -13.45
C ASN A 78 -3.98 -3.60 -14.90
N VAL A 79 -5.25 -3.63 -15.31
CA VAL A 79 -5.66 -3.94 -16.70
C VAL A 79 -5.03 -2.96 -17.69
N ILE A 80 -5.03 -1.67 -17.36
CA ILE A 80 -4.36 -0.65 -18.18
C ILE A 80 -2.86 -0.94 -18.24
N GLY A 81 -2.20 -1.20 -17.11
CA GLY A 81 -0.78 -1.50 -17.03
C GLY A 81 -0.38 -2.76 -17.83
N GLU A 82 -1.21 -3.80 -17.84
CA GLU A 82 -1.03 -4.99 -18.67
C GLU A 82 -1.14 -4.69 -20.17
N ALA A 83 -2.14 -3.90 -20.57
CA ALA A 83 -2.31 -3.47 -21.95
C ALA A 83 -1.10 -2.65 -22.44
N PHE A 84 -0.60 -1.73 -21.61
CA PHE A 84 0.63 -0.99 -21.89
C PHE A 84 1.82 -1.93 -22.10
N ARG A 85 2.03 -2.89 -21.17
CA ARG A 85 3.15 -3.85 -21.23
C ARG A 85 3.11 -4.68 -22.52
N LYS A 86 1.91 -5.08 -22.95
CA LYS A 86 1.68 -5.82 -24.20
C LYS A 86 2.00 -4.98 -25.44
N ILE A 87 1.65 -3.69 -25.45
CA ILE A 87 1.88 -2.79 -26.58
C ILE A 87 3.35 -2.38 -26.67
N THR A 88 3.99 -2.05 -25.55
CA THR A 88 5.38 -1.58 -25.52
C THR A 88 6.39 -2.72 -25.64
N GLY A 89 5.95 -3.97 -25.72
CA GLY A 89 6.81 -5.14 -25.87
C GLY A 89 7.91 -5.20 -24.81
N SER A 90 7.61 -4.79 -23.58
CA SER A 90 8.64 -4.74 -22.53
C SER A 90 9.11 -6.17 -22.24
N VAL A 91 10.32 -6.45 -22.72
CA VAL A 91 11.19 -7.55 -22.31
C VAL A 91 11.50 -7.33 -20.83
N ALA A 92 10.61 -7.81 -19.96
CA ALA A 92 10.91 -8.07 -18.56
C ALA A 92 10.71 -9.57 -18.27
N ASP A 93 10.97 -10.40 -19.28
CA ASP A 93 11.25 -11.81 -19.12
C ASP A 93 12.65 -12.03 -19.69
N GLN A 94 13.55 -12.60 -18.86
CA GLN A 94 14.97 -12.91 -19.10
C GLN A 94 16.03 -11.82 -18.83
N THR A 95 16.38 -11.66 -17.56
CA THR A 95 17.78 -11.80 -17.10
C THR A 95 17.76 -12.90 -16.04
N GLY A 96 18.40 -14.04 -16.15
CA GLY A 96 19.38 -14.58 -17.08
C GLY A 96 19.95 -15.79 -16.34
N ASP A 97 19.91 -16.95 -16.97
CA ASP A 97 20.57 -18.15 -16.48
C ASP A 97 22.02 -17.85 -16.08
N VAL A 98 22.39 -18.17 -14.84
CA VAL A 98 23.79 -18.41 -14.49
C VAL A 98 23.85 -19.76 -13.76
N GLU A 99 23.61 -20.83 -14.51
CA GLU A 99 24.18 -22.15 -14.17
C GLU A 99 25.37 -22.44 -15.09
N GLY A 100 26.56 -22.45 -14.48
CA GLY A 100 27.59 -23.46 -14.74
C GLY A 100 28.71 -23.11 -15.72
N VAL A 101 29.87 -23.73 -15.46
CA VAL A 101 31.13 -23.81 -16.24
C VAL A 101 32.16 -22.75 -15.77
N LYS A 102 33.22 -23.05 -14.99
CA LYS A 102 34.06 -24.26 -14.87
C LYS A 102 34.85 -24.28 -13.55
N ASP A 103 35.00 -25.47 -12.97
CA ASP A 103 36.24 -26.13 -12.50
C ASP A 103 37.37 -25.20 -11.97
N GLY A 104 37.88 -25.32 -10.75
CA GLY A 104 38.40 -26.54 -10.13
C GLY A 104 39.92 -26.35 -9.83
N ALA A 105 40.24 -26.21 -8.55
CA ALA A 105 41.53 -26.52 -7.88
C ALA A 105 42.87 -25.97 -8.42
N SER A 106 43.49 -25.08 -7.63
CA SER A 106 44.92 -25.08 -7.21
C SER A 106 45.06 -23.98 -6.14
N GLY A 107 45.53 -24.19 -4.91
CA GLY A 107 46.69 -24.97 -4.50
C GLY A 107 47.87 -24.02 -4.25
N ALA A 108 48.28 -23.93 -2.98
CA ALA A 108 49.59 -23.50 -2.47
C ALA A 108 49.91 -21.99 -2.24
N ALA A 109 50.04 -21.67 -0.95
CA ALA A 109 51.20 -21.08 -0.27
C ALA A 109 51.84 -19.76 -0.76
N SER A 110 51.81 -18.75 0.11
CA SER A 110 53.00 -17.99 0.58
C SER A 110 52.56 -17.14 1.80
N GLU A 111 53.01 -17.46 3.02
CA GLU A 111 54.30 -17.08 3.64
C GLU A 111 54.17 -15.70 4.34
N LYS A 112 54.13 -15.70 5.69
CA LYS A 112 55.15 -15.12 6.63
C LYS A 112 55.31 -13.59 6.48
N ASP A 113 55.35 -12.75 7.50
CA ASP A 113 56.15 -12.73 8.73
C ASP A 113 55.50 -11.70 9.69
N ALA A 114 55.36 -12.00 10.98
CA ALA A 114 56.17 -11.44 12.08
C ALA A 114 56.10 -9.91 12.26
N ASN A 115 55.36 -9.45 13.28
CA ASN A 115 55.90 -8.80 14.49
C ASN A 115 54.77 -8.54 15.50
#